data_AF-A0A3P8TBU8-F1
#
_entry.id   AF-A0A3P8TBU8-F1
#
_cell.length_a   1.000
_cell.length_b   1.000
_cell.length_c   1.000
_cell.angle_alpha   90.00
_cell.angle_beta   90.00
_cell.angle_gamma   90.00
#
_symmetry.space_group_name_H-M   'P 1'
#
loop_
_entity.id
_entity.type
_entity.pdbx_description
1 polymer ?
#
loop_
_entity_poly.entity_id
_entity_poly.type
_entity_poly.pdbx_seq_one_letter_code
_entity_poly.pdbx_strand_id
1 'polypeptide(L)'
;GVATICELSKQEELAELQKQCDQEIQSLQEALRETAAQYEARIAVLQSQPVEWRRGSGHNMVSVKGRMDAEVHSNESQASIASSLADDEAAASLDRTHSQPAQPADLEAAAEGEGGPLTTEGYFSLQQCDSASLSSFSLDTPSLPRKLHAQEDTDSLVSTGTLVPEAIYLPPAGHRLVTHSDWDALNAQVSELRGEVSRLQAENEELERELDTQTNHTHKQVSMLQSQVQTSEALLQDLQKSFSQSQNAVQSRLAELSLSQRKMCSELSRLKGEEAEEDVPDTSSSLPATLHGAHHEERLRIEIVNLREQLDTRAEENVQLSSLKVETERIQAQKEQVQAELLACRTEVDALRVALSHVQSTNKSLSNDKATLHQQCLELRSQVISLRSQVDTSQTVQRDFVQLSQSLQVKLELIRQAETLEQVRKILEEGVSQDGSPPVDAS
;
A
#
# COMPACT_ATOMS: atom_id res chain seq x y z
N GLY A 1 -26.17 44.47 20.85
CA GLY A 1 -27.08 43.42 21.35
C GLY A 1 -26.61 42.08 20.84
N VAL A 2 -27.45 41.32 20.14
CA VAL A 2 -27.08 39.99 19.60
C VAL A 2 -25.97 40.07 18.54
N ALA A 3 -26.03 41.02 17.59
CA ALA A 3 -25.03 41.14 16.53
C ALA A 3 -23.59 41.31 17.06
N THR A 4 -23.39 42.18 18.04
CA THR A 4 -22.09 42.38 18.73
C THR A 4 -21.62 41.15 19.50
N ILE A 5 -22.51 40.26 19.96
CA ILE A 5 -22.13 39.01 20.64
C ILE A 5 -21.65 37.99 19.60
N CYS A 6 -22.31 37.88 18.44
CA CYS A 6 -21.86 37.03 17.34
C CYS A 6 -20.52 37.49 16.74
N GLU A 7 -20.27 38.79 16.68
CA GLU A 7 -19.01 39.37 16.20
C GLU A 7 -17.85 39.06 17.17
N LEU A 8 -18.07 39.21 18.48
CA LEU A 8 -17.10 38.82 19.51
C LEU A 8 -16.82 37.30 19.51
N SER A 9 -17.85 36.46 19.35
CA SER A 9 -17.69 35.00 19.25
C SER A 9 -16.79 34.59 18.07
N LYS A 10 -16.97 35.21 16.90
CA LYS A 10 -16.09 34.98 15.73
C LYS A 10 -14.68 35.49 15.96
N GLN A 11 -14.52 36.62 16.64
CA GLN A 11 -13.21 37.17 17.00
C GLN A 11 -12.45 36.20 17.94
N GLU A 12 -13.17 35.53 18.84
CA GLU A 12 -12.64 34.54 19.78
C GLU A 12 -12.25 33.22 19.07
N GLU A 13 -13.11 32.69 18.20
CA GLU A 13 -12.79 31.53 17.34
C GLU A 13 -11.56 31.76 16.46
N LEU A 14 -11.44 32.94 15.84
CA LEU A 14 -10.26 33.33 15.05
C LEU A 14 -8.99 33.44 15.92
N ALA A 15 -9.10 33.91 17.16
CA ALA A 15 -7.98 33.98 18.09
C ALA A 15 -7.53 32.59 18.58
N GLU A 16 -8.46 31.65 18.77
CA GLU A 16 -8.12 30.26 19.08
C GLU A 16 -7.47 29.54 17.88
N LEU A 17 -7.98 29.74 16.66
CA LEU A 17 -7.35 29.20 15.44
C LEU A 17 -5.94 29.78 15.23
N GLN A 18 -5.76 31.09 15.39
CA GLN A 18 -4.45 31.74 15.34
C GLN A 18 -3.48 31.11 16.35
N LYS A 19 -3.93 30.91 17.59
CA LYS A 19 -3.14 30.29 18.66
C LYS A 19 -2.82 28.81 18.36
N GLN A 20 -3.73 28.06 17.75
CA GLN A 20 -3.47 26.69 17.31
C GLN A 20 -2.40 26.64 16.22
N CYS A 21 -2.49 27.50 15.19
CA CYS A 21 -1.46 27.62 14.17
C CYS A 21 -0.09 27.99 14.77
N ASP A 22 -0.03 28.96 15.69
CA ASP A 22 1.20 29.36 16.37
C ASP A 22 1.80 28.20 17.21
N GLN A 23 0.96 27.37 17.83
CA GLN A 23 1.35 26.19 18.61
C GLN A 23 1.89 25.06 17.71
N GLU A 24 1.26 24.82 16.56
CA GLU A 24 1.71 23.84 15.56
C GLU A 24 3.04 24.27 14.93
N ILE A 25 3.20 25.55 14.58
CA ILE A 25 4.46 26.10 14.07
C ILE A 25 5.60 25.90 15.08
N GLN A 26 5.35 26.16 16.38
CA GLN A 26 6.35 25.92 17.44
C GLN A 26 6.71 24.43 17.57
N SER A 27 5.72 23.54 17.53
CA SER A 27 5.93 22.08 17.59
C SER A 27 6.76 21.57 16.40
N LEU A 28 6.45 22.04 15.18
CA LEU A 28 7.21 21.70 13.97
C LEU A 28 8.64 22.26 14.02
N GLN A 29 8.84 23.47 14.53
CA GLN A 29 10.17 24.05 14.73
C GLN A 29 10.99 23.25 15.75
N GLU A 30 10.38 22.78 16.83
CA GLU A 30 11.06 21.94 17.83
C GLU A 30 11.46 20.58 17.25
N ALA A 31 10.55 19.91 16.51
CA ALA A 31 10.85 18.64 15.82
C ALA A 31 11.98 18.79 14.76
N LEU A 32 11.98 19.89 14.00
CA LEU A 32 13.09 20.21 13.08
C LEU A 32 14.41 20.47 13.81
N ARG A 33 14.36 21.12 14.99
CA ARG A 33 15.55 21.36 15.82
C ARG A 33 16.08 20.06 16.43
N GLU A 34 15.21 19.15 16.84
CA GLU A 34 15.58 17.85 17.38
C GLU A 34 16.20 16.96 16.30
N THR A 35 15.56 16.83 15.14
CA THR A 35 16.12 16.05 14.02
C THR A 35 17.46 16.61 13.55
N ALA A 36 17.63 17.94 13.47
CA ALA A 36 18.93 18.55 13.20
C ALA A 36 20.00 18.15 14.25
N ALA A 37 19.67 18.22 15.55
CA ALA A 37 20.58 17.80 16.62
C ALA A 37 20.92 16.29 16.57
N GLN A 38 19.97 15.43 16.18
CA GLN A 38 20.21 14.00 15.96
C GLN A 38 21.19 13.76 14.78
N TYR A 39 21.06 14.52 13.67
CA TYR A 39 22.02 14.46 12.57
C TYR A 39 23.41 14.99 12.97
N GLU A 40 23.50 16.11 13.70
CA GLU A 40 24.77 16.62 14.24
C GLU A 40 25.46 15.60 15.15
N ALA A 41 24.72 14.95 16.05
CA ALA A 41 25.24 13.89 16.91
C ALA A 41 25.75 12.68 16.10
N ARG A 42 25.00 12.24 15.07
CA ARG A 42 25.43 11.15 14.19
C ARG A 42 26.69 11.51 13.40
N ILE A 43 26.82 12.75 12.93
CA ILE A 43 28.01 13.27 12.27
C ILE A 43 29.20 13.29 13.24
N ALA A 44 29.01 13.74 14.48
CA ALA A 44 30.05 13.74 15.51
C ALA A 44 30.54 12.33 15.87
N VAL A 45 29.66 11.32 15.91
CA VAL A 45 30.04 9.90 16.07
C VAL A 45 30.85 9.40 14.87
N LEU A 46 30.45 9.73 13.64
CA LEU A 46 31.20 9.35 12.43
C LEU A 46 32.56 10.06 12.33
N GLN A 47 32.69 11.29 12.84
CA GLN A 47 33.96 12.04 12.87
C GLN A 47 34.88 11.60 14.01
N SER A 48 34.34 11.04 15.10
CA SER A 48 35.13 10.53 16.22
C SER A 48 35.55 9.06 16.08
N GLN A 49 34.98 8.32 15.12
CA GLN A 49 35.53 7.03 14.71
C GLN A 49 36.94 7.20 14.10
N PRO A 50 37.97 6.50 14.62
CA PRO A 50 39.29 6.49 14.01
C PRO A 50 39.25 5.90 12.59
N VAL A 51 40.04 6.46 11.68
CA VAL A 51 40.15 5.97 10.29
C VAL A 51 40.99 4.68 10.24
N GLU A 52 40.41 3.57 10.69
CA GLU A 52 41.08 2.25 10.67
C GLU A 52 41.25 1.71 9.23
N TRP A 53 40.38 2.12 8.30
CA TRP A 53 40.43 1.73 6.88
C TRP A 53 41.65 2.23 6.09
N ARG A 54 42.56 3.01 6.70
CA ARG A 54 43.75 3.56 6.02
C ARG A 54 45.10 3.14 6.62
N ARG A 55 45.18 1.99 7.31
CA ARG A 55 46.48 1.39 7.72
C ARG A 55 46.59 -0.11 7.37
N GLY A 56 46.30 -0.44 6.12
CA GLY A 56 46.60 -1.75 5.51
C GLY A 56 47.89 -1.76 4.68
N SER A 57 49.03 -1.24 5.19
CA SER A 57 50.36 -1.51 4.61
C SER A 57 51.52 -1.04 5.50
N GLY A 58 52.48 -1.93 5.74
CA GLY A 58 53.87 -1.54 5.97
C GLY A 58 54.39 -1.50 7.43
N HIS A 59 55.25 -2.49 7.70
CA HIS A 59 56.38 -2.49 8.63
C HIS A 59 56.22 -3.00 10.07
N ASN A 60 57.25 -3.76 10.44
CA ASN A 60 57.46 -4.56 11.63
C ASN A 60 58.51 -3.87 12.54
N MET A 61 58.77 -4.44 13.73
CA MET A 61 59.81 -4.11 14.73
C MET A 61 59.42 -3.25 15.94
N VAL A 62 59.25 -3.97 17.06
CA VAL A 62 59.94 -3.76 18.37
C VAL A 62 60.09 -2.32 18.91
N SER A 63 59.44 -2.06 20.04
CA SER A 63 60.16 -1.52 21.22
C SER A 63 59.44 -1.84 22.55
N VAL A 64 60.23 -1.91 23.62
CA VAL A 64 59.84 -2.23 25.01
C VAL A 64 59.78 -0.93 25.83
N LYS A 65 59.02 -0.91 26.95
CA LYS A 65 59.37 -0.33 28.29
C LYS A 65 58.45 0.77 28.88
N GLY A 66 58.15 0.64 30.19
CA GLY A 66 57.44 1.60 31.07
C GLY A 66 56.09 1.03 31.56
N ARG A 67 55.80 0.74 32.85
CA ARG A 67 56.09 1.43 34.15
C ARG A 67 55.58 2.88 34.10
N MET A 68 54.85 3.46 35.05
CA MET A 68 54.56 3.13 36.48
C MET A 68 53.37 4.01 36.96
N ASP A 69 52.60 3.73 38.02
CA ASP A 69 52.34 2.53 38.87
C ASP A 69 51.04 2.87 39.70
N ALA A 70 50.12 1.90 39.97
CA ALA A 70 49.71 1.43 41.31
C ALA A 70 48.74 2.29 42.19
N GLU A 71 47.94 1.57 43.01
CA GLU A 71 47.07 2.01 44.14
C GLU A 71 45.65 2.55 43.80
N VAL A 72 44.56 1.80 44.04
CA VAL A 72 43.92 1.34 45.32
C VAL A 72 42.82 2.31 45.76
N HIS A 73 41.57 1.82 45.78
CA HIS A 73 40.72 1.84 46.98
C HIS A 73 39.54 0.86 46.85
N SER A 74 39.34 0.05 47.89
CA SER A 74 38.15 -0.79 48.14
C SER A 74 36.88 0.07 48.25
N ASN A 75 35.65 -0.44 48.10
CA ASN A 75 35.06 -1.36 49.07
C ASN A 75 33.74 -2.02 48.65
N GLU A 76 33.42 -3.08 49.39
CA GLU A 76 32.09 -3.58 49.77
C GLU A 76 31.20 -4.38 48.80
N SER A 77 30.77 -5.51 49.38
CA SER A 77 30.08 -6.66 48.80
C SER A 77 28.60 -6.68 49.21
N GLN A 78 27.92 -7.78 48.85
CA GLN A 78 26.61 -8.26 49.33
C GLN A 78 25.41 -7.63 48.61
N ALA A 79 24.70 -8.33 47.73
CA ALA A 79 24.00 -9.63 47.82
C ALA A 79 22.52 -9.49 48.22
N SER A 80 21.64 -10.02 47.37
CA SER A 80 20.33 -10.56 47.78
C SER A 80 19.91 -11.62 46.77
N ILE A 81 19.53 -12.78 47.31
CA ILE A 81 19.13 -13.99 46.58
C ILE A 81 17.60 -14.10 46.72
N ALA A 82 16.89 -14.41 45.62
CA ALA A 82 15.58 -15.08 45.68
C ALA A 82 15.19 -15.65 44.32
N SER A 83 15.49 -16.94 44.12
CA SER A 83 14.88 -17.78 43.10
C SER A 83 13.53 -18.33 43.59
N SER A 84 12.56 -18.55 42.68
CA SER A 84 11.53 -19.60 42.84
C SER A 84 11.01 -20.07 41.48
N LEU A 85 11.30 -21.33 41.16
CA LEU A 85 10.54 -22.17 40.22
C LEU A 85 9.41 -22.87 41.00
N ALA A 86 8.29 -23.15 40.35
CA ALA A 86 7.43 -24.29 40.66
C ALA A 86 6.47 -24.56 39.50
N ASP A 87 6.69 -25.67 38.79
CA ASP A 87 5.58 -26.42 38.19
C ASP A 87 4.84 -27.17 39.31
N ASP A 88 3.51 -27.28 39.25
CA ASP A 88 2.87 -28.59 39.44
C ASP A 88 1.41 -28.64 38.90
N GLU A 89 0.92 -29.87 38.78
CA GLU A 89 -0.22 -30.34 37.99
C GLU A 89 -1.59 -30.30 38.72
N ALA A 90 -2.72 -30.10 38.00
CA ALA A 90 -3.93 -30.96 38.03
C ALA A 90 -5.24 -30.34 37.47
N ALA A 91 -5.88 -31.10 36.58
CA ALA A 91 -7.34 -31.25 36.35
C ALA A 91 -8.25 -30.02 36.09
N ALA A 92 -8.74 -29.86 34.85
CA ALA A 92 -10.07 -30.40 34.45
C ALA A 92 -10.52 -29.99 33.02
N SER A 93 -10.96 -30.99 32.24
CA SER A 93 -12.09 -30.94 31.28
C SER A 93 -12.22 -29.79 30.25
N LEU A 94 -11.87 -30.08 29.00
CA LEU A 94 -12.91 -30.28 27.97
C LEU A 94 -12.40 -31.15 26.81
N ASP A 95 -13.20 -32.13 26.41
CA ASP A 95 -12.86 -33.19 25.46
C ASP A 95 -13.62 -32.98 24.13
N ARG A 96 -12.91 -32.78 23.01
CA ARG A 96 -13.46 -33.01 21.67
C ARG A 96 -12.45 -33.05 20.51
N THR A 97 -11.71 -34.15 20.37
CA THR A 97 -11.24 -34.57 19.04
C THR A 97 -11.25 -36.09 18.91
N HIS A 98 -12.11 -36.63 18.05
CA HIS A 98 -12.10 -38.04 17.66
C HIS A 98 -11.53 -38.15 16.24
N SER A 99 -10.60 -39.08 16.05
CA SER A 99 -9.90 -39.28 14.78
C SER A 99 -10.46 -40.47 14.00
N GLN A 100 -10.56 -40.29 12.67
CA GLN A 100 -10.47 -41.36 11.64
C GLN A 100 -11.59 -42.43 11.56
N PRO A 101 -11.64 -43.27 10.49
CA PRO A 101 -10.85 -43.30 9.24
C PRO A 101 -11.68 -43.42 7.92
N ALA A 102 -10.94 -43.54 6.80
CA ALA A 102 -11.20 -44.41 5.63
C ALA A 102 -11.62 -43.78 4.26
N GLN A 103 -10.88 -44.20 3.23
CA GLN A 103 -11.24 -44.32 1.80
C GLN A 103 -11.26 -45.84 1.45
N PRO A 104 -11.48 -46.32 0.19
CA PRO A 104 -11.99 -45.71 -1.06
C PRO A 104 -13.14 -46.55 -1.72
N ALA A 105 -13.42 -46.32 -3.03
CA ALA A 105 -14.12 -47.20 -4.00
C ALA A 105 -15.68 -47.23 -3.93
N ASP A 106 -16.45 -47.44 -5.02
CA ASP A 106 -16.19 -47.35 -6.48
C ASP A 106 -17.52 -47.31 -7.30
N LEU A 107 -17.44 -46.87 -8.58
CA LEU A 107 -18.30 -47.19 -9.75
C LEU A 107 -19.82 -46.80 -9.84
N GLU A 108 -20.09 -45.96 -10.86
CA GLU A 108 -21.22 -45.91 -11.84
C GLU A 108 -22.71 -45.91 -11.39
N ALA A 109 -23.65 -45.19 -12.03
CA ALA A 109 -23.81 -44.89 -13.47
C ALA A 109 -24.79 -43.72 -13.77
N ALA A 110 -24.62 -43.08 -14.94
CA ALA A 110 -25.60 -42.39 -15.83
C ALA A 110 -26.64 -41.37 -15.25
N ALA A 111 -27.03 -40.28 -15.92
CA ALA A 111 -26.96 -39.97 -17.35
C ALA A 111 -26.94 -38.44 -17.67
N GLU A 112 -26.30 -38.12 -18.80
CA GLU A 112 -26.51 -37.01 -19.75
C GLU A 112 -26.53 -35.51 -19.34
N GLY A 113 -25.75 -34.72 -20.10
CA GLY A 113 -25.74 -33.26 -20.11
C GLY A 113 -24.40 -32.71 -20.61
N GLU A 114 -24.24 -32.51 -21.92
CA GLU A 114 -23.00 -31.95 -22.49
C GLU A 114 -22.71 -30.52 -21.99
N GLY A 115 -21.46 -30.26 -21.62
CA GLY A 115 -20.95 -28.93 -21.29
C GLY A 115 -19.43 -28.94 -21.12
N GLY A 116 -18.70 -28.22 -21.98
CA GLY A 116 -17.24 -28.16 -21.95
C GLY A 116 -16.68 -27.42 -20.72
N PRO A 117 -15.37 -27.55 -20.45
CA PRO A 117 -14.77 -27.12 -19.18
C PRO A 117 -14.65 -25.60 -19.03
N LEU A 118 -15.16 -25.08 -17.91
CA LEU A 118 -14.80 -23.77 -17.34
C LEU A 118 -13.33 -23.85 -16.87
N THR A 119 -12.37 -23.07 -17.39
CA THR A 119 -12.15 -21.61 -17.29
C THR A 119 -11.86 -21.09 -15.88
N THR A 120 -10.57 -21.04 -15.50
CA THR A 120 -10.02 -20.15 -14.46
C THR A 120 -8.61 -19.66 -14.85
N GLU A 121 -8.48 -19.15 -16.07
CA GLU A 121 -7.32 -18.36 -16.52
C GLU A 121 -7.86 -17.06 -17.14
N GLY A 122 -7.32 -15.91 -16.70
CA GLY A 122 -7.77 -14.58 -17.15
C GLY A 122 -8.47 -13.74 -16.07
N TYR A 123 -7.69 -12.93 -15.34
CA TYR A 123 -8.20 -11.89 -14.45
C TYR A 123 -7.49 -10.53 -14.64
N PHE A 124 -7.17 -10.19 -15.89
CA PHE A 124 -6.71 -8.86 -16.31
C PHE A 124 -7.33 -8.46 -17.65
N SER A 125 -8.59 -8.00 -17.62
CA SER A 125 -9.25 -7.24 -18.70
C SER A 125 -10.57 -6.65 -18.21
N LEU A 126 -10.50 -5.54 -17.48
CA LEU A 126 -11.64 -4.65 -17.24
C LEU A 126 -11.27 -3.23 -17.68
N GLN A 127 -11.32 -3.03 -19.00
CA GLN A 127 -11.15 -1.72 -19.62
C GLN A 127 -12.32 -1.46 -20.59
N GLN A 128 -13.49 -1.21 -20.00
CA GLN A 128 -14.66 -0.66 -20.70
C GLN A 128 -15.24 0.47 -19.86
N CYS A 129 -14.74 1.68 -20.12
CA CYS A 129 -15.35 2.92 -19.65
C CYS A 129 -16.50 3.28 -20.59
N ASP A 130 -17.73 2.86 -20.28
CA ASP A 130 -18.93 3.37 -20.95
C ASP A 130 -19.72 4.29 -20.02
N SER A 131 -19.83 5.55 -20.45
CA SER A 131 -20.50 6.63 -19.71
C SER A 131 -22.01 6.59 -19.93
N ALA A 132 -22.76 6.00 -19.00
CA ALA A 132 -24.23 6.00 -19.02
C ALA A 132 -24.80 6.87 -17.89
N SER A 133 -25.12 8.13 -18.19
CA SER A 133 -25.74 9.07 -17.26
C SER A 133 -27.18 8.67 -16.92
N LEU A 134 -27.47 8.41 -15.64
CA LEU A 134 -28.84 8.30 -15.13
C LEU A 134 -29.45 9.69 -14.93
N SER A 135 -29.96 10.28 -16.01
CA SER A 135 -30.89 11.42 -15.96
C SER A 135 -32.30 10.92 -16.26
N SER A 136 -33.10 10.72 -15.21
CA SER A 136 -34.51 10.35 -15.31
C SER A 136 -35.36 11.47 -14.72
N PHE A 137 -35.98 12.28 -15.59
CA PHE A 137 -37.24 12.99 -15.33
C PHE A 137 -37.87 13.36 -16.67
N SER A 138 -38.85 12.57 -17.11
CA SER A 138 -39.71 12.92 -18.24
C SER A 138 -40.79 13.90 -17.78
N LEU A 139 -40.95 15.01 -18.50
CA LEU A 139 -42.20 15.77 -18.54
C LEU A 139 -42.53 16.08 -20.00
N ASP A 140 -43.64 15.50 -20.46
CA ASP A 140 -44.15 15.71 -21.82
C ASP A 140 -44.53 17.17 -22.07
N THR A 141 -44.04 17.72 -23.18
CA THR A 141 -44.71 18.84 -23.87
C THR A 141 -44.65 18.60 -25.38
N PRO A 142 -45.73 18.89 -26.13
CA PRO A 142 -45.86 18.47 -27.52
C PRO A 142 -44.99 19.29 -28.48
N SER A 143 -44.64 18.64 -29.57
CA SER A 143 -43.70 19.10 -30.60
C SER A 143 -44.13 20.34 -31.39
N LEU A 144 -43.16 21.24 -31.62
CA LEU A 144 -43.15 22.15 -32.78
C LEU A 144 -41.78 22.10 -33.47
N PRO A 145 -41.72 22.20 -34.81
CA PRO A 145 -40.52 21.83 -35.57
C PRO A 145 -39.43 22.90 -35.55
N ARG A 146 -38.20 22.50 -35.22
CA ARG A 146 -36.99 23.30 -35.49
C ARG A 146 -36.75 23.36 -37.01
N LYS A 147 -36.97 24.51 -37.63
CA LYS A 147 -36.25 24.84 -38.88
C LYS A 147 -34.82 25.21 -38.52
N LEU A 148 -33.85 24.53 -39.13
CA LEU A 148 -32.49 25.06 -39.22
C LEU A 148 -32.52 26.25 -40.19
N HIS A 149 -32.11 27.42 -39.70
CA HIS A 149 -31.71 28.54 -40.53
C HIS A 149 -30.37 29.02 -40.03
N ALA A 150 -29.31 28.52 -40.68
CA ALA A 150 -28.01 29.15 -40.62
C ALA A 150 -28.05 30.30 -41.64
N GLN A 151 -28.16 31.52 -41.14
CA GLN A 151 -27.78 32.70 -41.91
C GLN A 151 -27.21 33.74 -40.94
N GLU A 152 -25.90 33.92 -41.03
CA GLU A 152 -25.25 35.12 -40.53
C GLU A 152 -25.68 36.27 -41.43
N ASP A 153 -26.36 37.27 -40.87
CA ASP A 153 -26.42 38.61 -41.44
C ASP A 153 -26.44 39.61 -40.29
N THR A 154 -25.38 40.40 -40.21
CA THR A 154 -25.33 41.63 -39.42
C THR A 154 -26.30 42.67 -39.99
N ASP A 155 -26.64 43.67 -39.18
CA ASP A 155 -27.39 44.89 -39.55
C ASP A 155 -28.92 44.80 -39.72
N SER A 156 -29.64 44.93 -38.60
CA SER A 156 -30.96 45.58 -38.60
C SER A 156 -31.35 46.21 -37.25
N LEU A 157 -30.63 47.26 -36.83
CA LEU A 157 -30.92 48.03 -35.61
C LEU A 157 -31.82 49.26 -35.86
N VAL A 158 -32.78 49.20 -36.79
CA VAL A 158 -33.83 50.24 -36.92
C VAL A 158 -35.17 49.62 -37.33
N SER A 159 -36.03 49.30 -36.37
CA SER A 159 -37.47 49.24 -36.63
C SER A 159 -38.30 49.56 -35.39
N THR A 160 -39.05 50.66 -35.51
CA THR A 160 -40.35 50.93 -34.87
C THR A 160 -40.44 50.78 -33.34
N GLY A 161 -40.31 51.90 -32.64
CA GLY A 161 -40.39 51.92 -31.19
C GLY A 161 -41.80 51.73 -30.62
N THR A 162 -41.87 50.96 -29.55
CA THR A 162 -42.76 51.21 -28.40
C THR A 162 -41.90 51.32 -27.15
N LEU A 163 -42.10 52.39 -26.37
CA LEU A 163 -41.47 52.57 -25.07
C LEU A 163 -42.10 51.56 -24.08
N VAL A 164 -41.52 50.36 -24.02
CA VAL A 164 -41.81 49.38 -22.97
C VAL A 164 -40.84 49.66 -21.81
N PRO A 165 -41.34 49.87 -20.57
CA PRO A 165 -40.46 50.03 -19.40
C PRO A 165 -39.53 48.84 -19.26
N GLU A 166 -38.24 49.12 -19.01
CA GLU A 166 -37.14 48.18 -18.75
C GLU A 166 -37.42 46.72 -19.07
N ALA A 167 -37.00 46.28 -20.27
CA ALA A 167 -37.00 44.88 -20.62
C ALA A 167 -36.10 44.12 -19.64
N ILE A 168 -36.71 43.55 -18.59
CA ILE A 168 -36.05 42.64 -17.65
C ILE A 168 -35.52 41.49 -18.50
N TYR A 169 -34.20 41.46 -18.71
CA TYR A 169 -33.55 40.41 -19.46
C TYR A 169 -33.84 39.09 -18.75
N LEU A 170 -34.73 38.29 -19.33
CA LEU A 170 -35.12 37.00 -18.81
C LEU A 170 -34.18 35.96 -19.45
N PRO A 171 -33.19 35.43 -18.70
CA PRO A 171 -32.23 34.51 -19.26
C PRO A 171 -32.93 33.24 -19.81
N PRO A 172 -32.45 32.64 -20.91
CA PRO A 172 -33.01 31.40 -21.45
C PRO A 172 -33.07 30.28 -20.41
N ALA A 173 -33.99 29.33 -20.59
CA ALA A 173 -34.14 28.20 -19.67
C ALA A 173 -32.79 27.52 -19.35
N GLY A 174 -32.55 27.25 -18.07
CA GLY A 174 -31.28 26.72 -17.56
C GLY A 174 -30.19 27.76 -17.26
N HIS A 175 -30.36 29.02 -17.68
CA HIS A 175 -29.38 30.09 -17.45
C HIS A 175 -29.83 30.96 -16.28
N ARG A 176 -28.89 31.31 -15.38
CA ARG A 176 -29.08 32.22 -14.25
C ARG A 176 -28.29 33.49 -14.51
N LEU A 177 -28.88 34.65 -14.20
CA LEU A 177 -28.12 35.90 -14.07
C LEU A 177 -27.24 35.81 -12.81
N VAL A 178 -25.93 35.97 -13.01
CA VAL A 178 -24.89 35.90 -11.97
C VAL A 178 -24.36 37.32 -11.79
N THR A 179 -24.16 37.77 -10.55
CA THR A 179 -23.56 39.10 -10.31
C THR A 179 -22.07 39.08 -10.66
N HIS A 180 -21.46 40.25 -10.91
CA HIS A 180 -20.01 40.29 -11.18
C HIS A 180 -19.18 39.66 -10.04
N SER A 181 -19.52 39.94 -8.78
CA SER A 181 -18.87 39.33 -7.62
C SER A 181 -19.06 37.81 -7.53
N ASP A 182 -20.24 37.28 -7.88
CA ASP A 182 -20.47 35.84 -7.91
C ASP A 182 -19.72 35.17 -9.08
N TRP A 183 -19.59 35.87 -10.20
CA TRP A 183 -18.84 35.41 -11.38
C TRP A 183 -17.34 35.39 -11.07
N ASP A 184 -16.80 36.44 -10.44
CA ASP A 184 -15.40 36.52 -10.01
C ASP A 184 -15.08 35.40 -8.99
N ALA A 185 -15.97 35.17 -8.01
CA ALA A 185 -15.82 34.10 -7.03
C ALA A 185 -15.86 32.70 -7.67
N LEU A 186 -16.79 32.46 -8.60
CA LEU A 186 -16.86 31.20 -9.34
C LEU A 186 -15.63 30.99 -10.24
N ASN A 187 -15.15 32.05 -10.90
CA ASN A 187 -13.97 31.99 -11.76
C ASN A 187 -12.67 31.78 -10.94
N ALA A 188 -12.59 32.34 -9.73
CA ALA A 188 -11.53 32.04 -8.77
C ALA A 188 -11.54 30.57 -8.35
N GLN A 189 -12.69 30.02 -7.94
CA GLN A 189 -12.84 28.59 -7.60
C GLN A 189 -12.51 27.66 -8.78
N VAL A 190 -12.94 28.02 -10.01
CA VAL A 190 -12.57 27.27 -11.22
C VAL A 190 -11.05 27.33 -11.50
N SER A 191 -10.40 28.45 -11.18
CA SER A 191 -8.94 28.60 -11.32
C SER A 191 -8.18 27.80 -10.26
N GLU A 192 -8.66 27.81 -9.02
CA GLU A 192 -8.14 27.01 -7.89
C GLU A 192 -8.27 25.50 -8.18
N LEU A 193 -9.46 25.02 -8.54
CA LEU A 193 -9.69 23.63 -8.92
C LEU A 193 -8.86 23.21 -10.15
N ARG A 194 -8.60 24.11 -11.11
CA ARG A 194 -7.67 23.85 -12.21
C ARG A 194 -6.23 23.68 -11.72
N GLY A 195 -5.78 24.53 -10.80
CA GLY A 195 -4.47 24.39 -10.15
C GLY A 195 -4.35 23.09 -9.36
N GLU A 196 -5.38 22.71 -8.61
CA GLU A 196 -5.46 21.46 -7.86
C GLU A 196 -5.37 20.22 -8.79
N VAL A 197 -6.15 20.22 -9.89
CA VAL A 197 -6.09 19.18 -10.93
C VAL A 197 -4.71 19.11 -11.57
N SER A 198 -4.08 20.26 -11.90
CA SER A 198 -2.73 20.27 -12.45
C SER A 198 -1.68 19.76 -11.47
N ARG A 199 -1.82 20.03 -10.16
CA ARG A 199 -0.93 19.49 -9.12
C ARG A 199 -1.08 17.97 -9.00
N LEU A 200 -2.32 17.48 -8.94
CA LEU A 200 -2.61 16.04 -8.86
C LEU A 200 -2.18 15.29 -10.13
N GLN A 201 -2.25 15.92 -11.30
CA GLN A 201 -1.71 15.37 -12.55
C GLN A 201 -0.18 15.21 -12.47
N ALA A 202 0.54 16.24 -12.04
CA ALA A 202 2.00 16.16 -11.87
C ALA A 202 2.44 15.14 -10.81
N GLU A 203 1.70 15.03 -9.70
CA GLU A 203 1.92 14.02 -8.67
C GLU A 203 1.67 12.59 -9.20
N ASN A 204 0.61 12.38 -9.99
CA ASN A 204 0.35 11.09 -10.62
C ASN A 204 1.45 10.72 -11.64
N GLU A 205 1.88 11.67 -12.49
CA GLU A 205 3.02 11.47 -13.39
C GLU A 205 4.34 11.16 -12.65
N GLU A 206 4.49 11.64 -11.41
CA GLU A 206 5.64 11.32 -10.55
C GLU A 206 5.56 9.91 -9.97
N LEU A 207 4.38 9.53 -9.46
CA LEU A 207 4.13 8.18 -8.94
C LEU A 207 4.21 7.11 -10.04
N GLU A 208 3.71 7.40 -11.24
CA GLU A 208 3.86 6.51 -12.41
C GLU A 208 5.34 6.34 -12.79
N ARG A 209 6.13 7.43 -12.82
CA ARG A 209 7.58 7.37 -13.06
C ARG A 209 8.31 6.53 -12.01
N GLU A 210 7.97 6.68 -10.72
CA GLU A 210 8.64 5.92 -9.67
C GLU A 210 8.18 4.44 -9.64
N LEU A 211 6.92 4.14 -9.99
CA LEU A 211 6.48 2.77 -10.19
C LEU A 211 7.26 2.09 -11.33
N ASP A 212 7.51 2.81 -12.43
CA ASP A 212 8.33 2.33 -13.54
C ASP A 212 9.79 2.12 -13.14
N THR A 213 10.43 3.04 -12.40
CA THR A 213 11.83 2.87 -11.95
C THR A 213 11.97 1.65 -11.02
N GLN A 214 11.06 1.49 -10.06
CA GLN A 214 11.04 0.36 -9.13
C GLN A 214 10.74 -0.98 -9.83
N THR A 215 9.79 -0.99 -10.76
CA THR A 215 9.49 -2.18 -11.59
C THR A 215 10.70 -2.58 -12.44
N ASN A 216 11.38 -1.61 -13.06
CA ASN A 216 12.61 -1.86 -13.81
C ASN A 216 13.77 -2.31 -12.91
N HIS A 217 13.86 -1.82 -11.67
CA HIS A 217 14.91 -2.21 -10.72
C HIS A 217 14.70 -3.65 -10.22
N THR A 218 13.49 -3.97 -9.76
CA THR A 218 13.11 -5.32 -9.31
C THR A 218 13.23 -6.34 -10.42
N HIS A 219 12.80 -6.03 -11.65
CA HIS A 219 12.99 -6.92 -12.80
C HIS A 219 14.47 -7.25 -13.05
N LYS A 220 15.37 -6.25 -12.99
CA LYS A 220 16.83 -6.46 -13.11
C LYS A 220 17.40 -7.34 -11.99
N GLN A 221 16.96 -7.14 -10.74
CA GLN A 221 17.36 -8.00 -9.61
C GLN A 221 16.91 -9.45 -9.83
N VAL A 222 15.64 -9.66 -10.20
CA VAL A 222 15.08 -10.98 -10.48
C VAL A 222 15.82 -11.67 -11.62
N SER A 223 16.12 -10.96 -12.73
CA SER A 223 16.91 -11.51 -13.84
C SER A 223 18.33 -11.91 -13.40
N MET A 224 18.98 -11.10 -12.56
CA MET A 224 20.31 -11.42 -12.02
C MET A 224 20.26 -12.69 -11.16
N LEU A 225 19.34 -12.77 -10.20
CA LEU A 225 19.15 -13.94 -9.35
C LEU A 225 18.79 -15.19 -10.17
N GLN A 226 17.93 -15.06 -11.18
CA GLN A 226 17.59 -16.16 -12.09
C GLN A 226 18.82 -16.67 -12.84
N SER A 227 19.68 -15.77 -13.35
CA SER A 227 20.93 -16.17 -14.00
C SER A 227 21.89 -16.88 -13.03
N GLN A 228 21.97 -16.39 -11.78
CA GLN A 228 22.80 -17.02 -10.75
C GLN A 228 22.31 -18.43 -10.40
N VAL A 229 21.00 -18.62 -10.24
CA VAL A 229 20.38 -19.94 -10.02
C VAL A 229 20.64 -20.89 -11.20
N GLN A 230 20.52 -20.41 -12.44
CA GLN A 230 20.84 -21.22 -13.62
C GLN A 230 22.33 -21.64 -13.65
N THR A 231 23.25 -20.75 -13.26
CA THR A 231 24.67 -21.11 -13.17
C THR A 231 24.99 -22.09 -12.05
N SER A 232 24.35 -21.98 -10.88
CA SER A 232 24.55 -22.93 -9.79
C SER A 232 23.92 -24.29 -10.08
N GLU A 233 22.77 -24.33 -10.75
CA GLU A 233 22.16 -25.57 -11.23
C GLU A 233 23.06 -26.29 -12.24
N ALA A 234 23.60 -25.57 -13.23
CA ALA A 234 24.54 -26.15 -14.19
C ALA A 234 25.80 -26.73 -13.52
N LEU A 235 26.38 -26.00 -12.55
CA LEU A 235 27.52 -26.48 -11.76
C LEU A 235 27.19 -27.73 -10.94
N LEU A 236 26.00 -27.80 -10.33
CA LEU A 236 25.53 -28.98 -9.59
C LEU A 236 25.33 -30.19 -10.52
N GLN A 237 24.76 -29.98 -11.71
CA GLN A 237 24.62 -31.04 -12.71
C GLN A 237 25.98 -31.58 -13.16
N ASP A 238 26.98 -30.72 -13.38
CA ASP A 238 28.33 -31.14 -13.76
C ASP A 238 29.09 -31.83 -12.63
N LEU A 239 28.90 -31.38 -11.38
CA LEU A 239 29.42 -32.07 -10.20
C LEU A 239 28.79 -33.46 -10.02
N GLN A 240 27.48 -33.60 -10.26
CA GLN A 240 26.78 -34.88 -10.23
C GLN A 240 27.31 -35.83 -11.33
N LYS A 241 27.53 -35.33 -12.55
CA LYS A 241 28.16 -36.10 -13.65
C LYS A 241 29.56 -36.55 -13.24
N SER A 242 30.40 -35.64 -12.75
CA SER A 242 31.77 -35.94 -12.28
C SER A 242 31.79 -36.99 -11.17
N PHE A 243 30.91 -36.87 -10.17
CA PHE A 243 30.76 -37.85 -9.10
C PHE A 243 30.39 -39.24 -9.65
N SER A 244 29.41 -39.33 -10.55
CA SER A 244 29.03 -40.61 -11.17
C SER A 244 30.17 -41.25 -11.98
N GLN A 245 30.97 -40.44 -12.68
CA GLN A 245 32.14 -40.91 -13.42
C GLN A 245 33.23 -41.44 -12.49
N SER A 246 33.53 -40.69 -11.41
CA SER A 246 34.49 -41.10 -10.38
C SER A 246 34.05 -42.39 -9.67
N GLN A 247 32.77 -42.49 -9.30
CA GLN A 247 32.17 -43.68 -8.70
C GLN A 247 32.33 -44.91 -9.62
N ASN A 248 32.00 -44.78 -10.90
CA ASN A 248 32.17 -45.84 -11.90
C ASN A 248 33.64 -46.24 -12.09
N ALA A 249 34.56 -45.28 -12.10
CA ALA A 249 36.00 -45.54 -12.20
C ALA A 249 36.56 -46.31 -10.98
N VAL A 250 36.11 -45.96 -9.77
CA VAL A 250 36.45 -46.68 -8.53
C VAL A 250 35.87 -48.10 -8.55
N GLN A 251 34.63 -48.27 -9.01
CA GLN A 251 34.01 -49.60 -9.16
C GLN A 251 34.77 -50.49 -10.17
N SER A 252 35.21 -49.94 -11.31
CA SER A 252 36.06 -50.68 -12.27
C SER A 252 37.36 -51.13 -11.63
N ARG A 253 38.09 -50.22 -10.96
CA ARG A 253 39.35 -50.54 -10.28
C ARG A 253 39.17 -51.59 -9.18
N LEU A 254 38.07 -51.55 -8.43
CA LEU A 254 37.76 -52.56 -7.41
C LEU A 254 37.48 -53.94 -8.05
N ALA A 255 36.79 -53.98 -9.18
CA ALA A 255 36.55 -55.22 -9.93
C ALA A 255 37.86 -55.79 -10.52
N GLU A 256 38.73 -54.93 -11.06
CA GLU A 256 40.07 -55.30 -11.56
C GLU A 256 40.96 -55.87 -10.44
N LEU A 257 41.00 -55.21 -9.28
CA LEU A 257 41.71 -55.68 -8.08
C LEU A 257 41.15 -57.01 -7.56
N SER A 258 39.82 -57.17 -7.54
CA SER A 258 39.19 -58.43 -7.12
C SER A 258 39.53 -59.59 -8.07
N LEU A 259 39.68 -59.28 -9.37
CA LEU A 259 40.05 -60.27 -10.39
C LEU A 259 41.55 -60.59 -10.36
N SER A 260 42.43 -59.60 -10.10
CA SER A 260 43.86 -59.84 -9.92
C SER A 260 44.15 -60.61 -8.63
N GLN A 261 43.47 -60.28 -7.52
CA GLN A 261 43.53 -61.03 -6.27
C GLN A 261 43.12 -62.48 -6.48
N ARG A 262 41.99 -62.74 -7.14
CA ARG A 262 41.53 -64.11 -7.42
C ARG A 262 42.56 -64.90 -8.23
N LYS A 263 43.13 -64.31 -9.29
CA LYS A 263 44.21 -64.92 -10.08
C LYS A 263 45.43 -65.24 -9.22
N MET A 264 45.89 -64.28 -8.41
CA MET A 264 47.03 -64.45 -7.49
C MET A 264 46.77 -65.57 -6.47
N CYS A 265 45.57 -65.64 -5.88
CA CYS A 265 45.20 -66.75 -4.99
C CYS A 265 45.19 -68.11 -5.70
N SER A 266 44.77 -68.18 -6.96
CA SER A 266 44.86 -69.40 -7.77
C SER A 266 46.30 -69.80 -8.07
N GLU A 267 47.17 -68.86 -8.43
CA GLU A 267 48.60 -69.10 -8.66
C GLU A 267 49.32 -69.55 -7.37
N LEU A 268 49.07 -68.90 -6.23
CA LEU A 268 49.59 -69.33 -4.93
C LEU A 268 49.09 -70.73 -4.53
N SER A 269 47.83 -71.05 -4.85
CA SER A 269 47.28 -72.39 -4.59
C SER A 269 47.92 -73.46 -5.47
N ARG A 270 48.33 -73.11 -6.70
CA ARG A 270 49.11 -74.01 -7.57
C ARG A 270 50.51 -74.23 -7.00
N LEU A 271 51.27 -73.16 -6.74
CA LEU A 271 52.63 -73.25 -6.20
C LEU A 271 52.68 -73.97 -4.85
N LYS A 272 51.73 -73.73 -3.95
CA LYS A 272 51.62 -74.44 -2.67
C LYS A 272 51.25 -75.92 -2.82
N GLY A 273 50.63 -76.31 -3.93
CA GLY A 273 50.44 -77.73 -4.30
C GLY A 273 51.65 -78.37 -4.96
N GLU A 274 52.70 -77.59 -5.24
CA GLU A 274 53.92 -77.98 -5.94
C GLU A 274 55.13 -78.05 -4.98
N GLU A 275 55.08 -77.37 -3.83
CA GLU A 275 56.01 -77.53 -2.70
C GLU A 275 55.54 -78.63 -1.72
N ALA A 276 55.84 -79.87 -2.08
CA ALA A 276 55.73 -81.02 -1.19
C ALA A 276 56.89 -82.01 -1.41
N GLU A 277 58.13 -81.54 -1.26
CA GLU A 277 59.33 -82.29 -0.80
C GLU A 277 60.56 -81.35 -0.76
N GLU A 278 60.75 -80.63 0.35
CA GLU A 278 62.08 -80.50 0.96
C GLU A 278 61.91 -80.14 2.45
N ASP A 279 62.65 -80.83 3.32
CA ASP A 279 62.42 -80.87 4.76
C ASP A 279 63.74 -80.69 5.53
N VAL A 280 63.66 -80.11 6.73
CA VAL A 280 64.73 -80.01 7.75
C VAL A 280 65.98 -79.14 7.37
N PRO A 281 66.75 -78.57 8.33
CA PRO A 281 66.34 -77.41 9.13
C PRO A 281 67.42 -76.29 9.24
N ASP A 282 67.11 -75.27 10.04
CA ASP A 282 68.03 -74.51 10.91
C ASP A 282 69.44 -74.20 10.41
N THR A 283 69.66 -72.93 10.07
CA THR A 283 70.92 -72.27 10.42
C THR A 283 70.65 -70.90 11.02
N SER A 284 70.56 -70.86 12.35
CA SER A 284 70.51 -69.67 13.19
C SER A 284 71.85 -68.93 13.13
N SER A 285 72.13 -68.32 11.97
CA SER A 285 73.33 -67.52 11.69
C SER A 285 73.11 -66.06 12.10
N SER A 286 73.83 -65.64 13.13
CA SER A 286 73.87 -64.28 13.64
C SER A 286 74.36 -63.27 12.60
N LEU A 287 73.49 -62.32 12.23
CA LEU A 287 73.81 -61.16 11.38
C LEU A 287 73.23 -59.87 11.98
N PRO A 288 73.79 -58.69 11.64
CA PRO A 288 74.46 -57.90 12.67
C PRO A 288 73.60 -56.79 13.30
N ALA A 289 74.03 -56.34 14.49
CA ALA A 289 73.44 -55.20 15.20
C ALA A 289 73.41 -53.89 14.37
N THR A 290 74.28 -53.76 13.37
CA THR A 290 74.30 -52.62 12.43
C THR A 290 73.12 -52.61 11.45
N LEU A 291 72.57 -53.77 11.08
CA LEU A 291 71.40 -53.88 10.19
C LEU A 291 70.10 -53.54 10.94
N HIS A 292 70.01 -53.92 12.21
CA HIS A 292 68.89 -53.56 13.09
C HIS A 292 68.80 -52.04 13.32
N GLY A 293 69.95 -51.35 13.44
CA GLY A 293 70.03 -49.89 13.52
C GLY A 293 69.49 -49.20 12.26
N ALA A 294 69.91 -49.66 11.07
CA ALA A 294 69.43 -49.09 9.80
C ALA A 294 67.92 -49.26 9.60
N HIS A 295 67.35 -50.43 9.95
CA HIS A 295 65.89 -50.62 9.91
C HIS A 295 65.14 -49.80 10.95
N HIS A 296 65.73 -49.54 12.13
CA HIS A 296 65.13 -48.67 13.12
C HIS A 296 65.14 -47.19 12.67
N GLU A 297 66.26 -46.74 12.10
CA GLU A 297 66.39 -45.40 11.51
C GLU A 297 65.39 -45.19 10.36
N GLU A 298 65.23 -46.18 9.47
CA GLU A 298 64.28 -46.09 8.37
C GLU A 298 62.82 -46.05 8.85
N ARG A 299 62.46 -46.80 9.91
CA ARG A 299 61.14 -46.69 10.55
C ARG A 299 60.90 -45.27 11.10
N LEU A 300 61.90 -44.68 11.77
CA LEU A 300 61.80 -43.32 12.29
C LEU A 300 61.69 -42.28 11.16
N ARG A 301 62.36 -42.48 10.01
CA ARG A 301 62.19 -41.62 8.83
C ARG A 301 60.78 -41.69 8.28
N ILE A 302 60.22 -42.89 8.12
CA ILE A 302 58.83 -43.10 7.66
C ILE A 302 57.84 -42.48 8.65
N GLU A 303 58.06 -42.63 9.96
CA GLU A 303 57.25 -42.02 11.01
C GLU A 303 57.31 -40.49 10.96
N ILE A 304 58.50 -39.90 10.77
CA ILE A 304 58.66 -38.44 10.59
C ILE A 304 57.96 -37.94 9.33
N VAL A 305 57.98 -38.68 8.21
CA VAL A 305 57.25 -38.30 6.99
C VAL A 305 55.74 -38.38 7.22
N ASN A 306 55.23 -39.46 7.79
CA ASN A 306 53.81 -39.63 8.10
C ASN A 306 53.31 -38.56 9.10
N LEU A 307 54.09 -38.22 10.12
CA LEU A 307 53.76 -37.13 11.05
C LEU A 307 53.78 -35.74 10.39
N ARG A 308 54.59 -35.53 9.35
CA ARG A 308 54.56 -34.30 8.54
C ARG A 308 53.32 -34.25 7.66
N GLU A 309 53.00 -35.33 6.95
CA GLU A 309 51.75 -35.44 6.16
C GLU A 309 50.50 -35.21 7.03
N GLN A 310 50.49 -35.74 8.26
CA GLN A 310 49.42 -35.48 9.25
C GLN A 310 49.38 -34.04 9.77
N LEU A 311 50.52 -33.33 9.81
CA LEU A 311 50.55 -31.90 10.16
C LEU A 311 50.08 -31.03 8.99
N ASP A 312 50.50 -31.36 7.77
CA ASP A 312 50.13 -30.63 6.55
C ASP A 312 48.63 -30.75 6.28
N THR A 313 48.06 -31.96 6.36
CA THR A 313 46.59 -32.19 6.28
C THR A 313 45.82 -31.42 7.36
N ARG A 314 46.29 -31.41 8.62
CA ARG A 314 45.67 -30.59 9.69
C ARG A 314 45.84 -29.07 9.47
N ALA A 315 46.87 -28.63 8.75
CA ALA A 315 47.04 -27.23 8.39
C ALA A 315 46.02 -26.84 7.29
N GLU A 316 45.83 -27.68 6.28
CA GLU A 316 44.80 -27.51 5.25
C GLU A 316 43.38 -27.50 5.85
N GLU A 317 43.07 -28.45 6.74
CA GLU A 317 41.81 -28.49 7.49
C GLU A 317 41.57 -27.19 8.29
N ASN A 318 42.59 -26.63 8.96
CA ASN A 318 42.46 -25.36 9.68
C ASN A 318 42.18 -24.17 8.76
N VAL A 319 42.75 -24.14 7.55
CA VAL A 319 42.45 -23.11 6.55
C VAL A 319 41.00 -23.25 6.05
N GLN A 320 40.54 -24.48 5.79
CA GLN A 320 39.15 -24.74 5.39
C GLN A 320 38.16 -24.36 6.51
N LEU A 321 38.43 -24.74 7.75
CA LEU A 321 37.62 -24.34 8.92
C LEU A 321 37.59 -22.81 9.10
N SER A 322 38.70 -22.12 8.87
CA SER A 322 38.77 -20.65 8.91
C SER A 322 37.90 -20.02 7.81
N SER A 323 37.94 -20.57 6.59
CA SER A 323 37.09 -20.13 5.47
C SER A 323 35.60 -20.36 5.74
N LEU A 324 35.24 -21.56 6.22
CA LEU A 324 33.86 -21.91 6.61
C LEU A 324 33.35 -21.04 7.75
N LYS A 325 34.21 -20.66 8.71
CA LYS A 325 33.86 -19.74 9.79
C LYS A 325 33.53 -18.35 9.25
N VAL A 326 34.37 -17.79 8.37
CA VAL A 326 34.11 -16.48 7.73
C VAL A 326 32.81 -16.52 6.91
N GLU A 327 32.55 -17.60 6.17
CA GLU A 327 31.30 -17.76 5.42
C GLU A 327 30.07 -17.90 6.35
N THR A 328 30.22 -18.57 7.49
CA THR A 328 29.16 -18.67 8.51
C THR A 328 28.85 -17.29 9.12
N GLU A 329 29.88 -16.50 9.46
CA GLU A 329 29.74 -15.12 9.94
C GLU A 329 29.08 -14.23 8.87
N ARG A 330 29.45 -14.39 7.59
CA ARG A 330 28.85 -13.68 6.45
C ARG A 330 27.37 -14.00 6.28
N ILE A 331 26.99 -15.29 6.36
CA ILE A 331 25.60 -15.74 6.27
C ILE A 331 24.78 -15.25 7.47
N GLN A 332 25.36 -15.28 8.68
CA GLN A 332 24.69 -14.78 9.89
C GLN A 332 24.42 -13.26 9.79
N ALA A 333 25.38 -12.47 9.31
CA ALA A 333 25.18 -11.04 9.07
C ALA A 333 24.09 -10.77 8.01
N GLN A 334 24.04 -11.56 6.93
CA GLN A 334 22.95 -11.45 5.94
C GLN A 334 21.58 -11.80 6.51
N LYS A 335 21.50 -12.83 7.36
CA LYS A 335 20.27 -13.20 8.06
C LYS A 335 19.79 -12.08 8.99
N GLU A 336 20.70 -11.47 9.75
CA GLU A 336 20.38 -10.35 10.64
C GLU A 336 19.90 -9.12 9.86
N GLN A 337 20.54 -8.81 8.72
CA GLN A 337 20.11 -7.73 7.81
C GLN A 337 18.68 -7.96 7.28
N VAL A 338 18.39 -9.14 6.73
CA VAL A 338 17.05 -9.47 6.21
C VAL A 338 16.01 -9.50 7.34
N GLN A 339 16.39 -9.91 8.55
CA GLN A 339 15.52 -9.87 9.71
C GLN A 339 15.20 -8.43 10.16
N ALA A 340 16.17 -7.51 10.06
CA ALA A 340 15.95 -6.08 10.33
C ALA A 340 15.04 -5.44 9.26
N GLU A 341 15.27 -5.74 7.98
CA GLU A 341 14.42 -5.28 6.86
C GLU A 341 12.98 -5.78 7.01
N LEU A 342 12.78 -7.06 7.34
CA LEU A 342 11.46 -7.64 7.60
C LEU A 342 10.72 -6.93 8.75
N LEU A 343 11.43 -6.56 9.82
CA LEU A 343 10.86 -5.81 10.94
C LEU A 343 10.49 -4.38 10.52
N ALA A 344 11.33 -3.71 9.74
CA ALA A 344 11.05 -2.38 9.20
C ALA A 344 9.79 -2.38 8.31
N CYS A 345 9.71 -3.29 7.33
CA CYS A 345 8.54 -3.45 6.47
C CYS A 345 7.27 -3.76 7.29
N ARG A 346 7.38 -4.54 8.37
CA ARG A 346 6.24 -4.82 9.25
C ARG A 346 5.77 -3.57 9.99
N THR A 347 6.68 -2.75 10.51
CA THR A 347 6.31 -1.47 11.15
C THR A 347 5.70 -0.47 10.17
N GLU A 348 6.16 -0.46 8.92
CA GLU A 348 5.58 0.37 7.85
C GLU A 348 4.16 -0.09 7.49
N VAL A 349 3.93 -1.39 7.31
CA VAL A 349 2.59 -1.95 7.08
C VAL A 349 1.63 -1.63 8.23
N ASP A 350 2.10 -1.69 9.48
CA ASP A 350 1.27 -1.34 10.64
C ASP A 350 0.97 0.18 10.70
N ALA A 351 1.92 1.04 10.34
CA ALA A 351 1.69 2.49 10.19
C ALA A 351 0.67 2.80 9.07
N LEU A 352 0.80 2.16 7.91
CA LEU A 352 -0.14 2.29 6.79
C LEU A 352 -1.56 1.82 7.16
N ARG A 353 -1.69 0.76 7.96
CA ARG A 353 -2.99 0.32 8.52
C ARG A 353 -3.63 1.38 9.40
N VAL A 354 -2.85 2.05 10.26
CA VAL A 354 -3.36 3.16 11.10
C VAL A 354 -3.79 4.33 10.22
N ALA A 355 -2.97 4.75 9.26
CA ALA A 355 -3.31 5.82 8.31
C ALA A 355 -4.61 5.50 7.52
N LEU A 356 -4.74 4.27 7.00
CA LEU A 356 -5.95 3.81 6.33
C LEU A 356 -7.18 3.89 7.24
N SER A 357 -7.05 3.49 8.51
CA SER A 357 -8.15 3.57 9.48
C SER A 357 -8.60 5.01 9.76
N HIS A 358 -7.65 5.95 9.79
CA HIS A 358 -7.93 7.38 9.96
C HIS A 358 -8.66 7.94 8.73
N VAL A 359 -8.17 7.67 7.52
CA VAL A 359 -8.82 8.07 6.25
C VAL A 359 -10.23 7.47 6.12
N GLN A 360 -10.44 6.22 6.55
CA GLN A 360 -11.78 5.62 6.57
C GLN A 360 -12.71 6.29 7.59
N SER A 361 -12.19 6.75 8.73
CA SER A 361 -12.97 7.46 9.74
C SER A 361 -13.37 8.86 9.26
N THR A 362 -12.43 9.63 8.70
CA THR A 362 -12.70 10.97 8.16
C THR A 362 -13.65 10.90 6.96
N ASN A 363 -13.49 9.93 6.06
CA ASN A 363 -14.41 9.72 4.94
C ASN A 363 -15.84 9.42 5.41
N LYS A 364 -16.03 8.61 6.46
CA LYS A 364 -17.33 8.38 7.09
C LYS A 364 -17.92 9.67 7.68
N SER A 365 -17.12 10.50 8.35
CA SER A 365 -17.58 11.81 8.86
C SER A 365 -18.05 12.71 7.71
N LEU A 366 -17.21 12.92 6.71
CA LEU A 366 -17.52 13.75 5.54
C LEU A 366 -18.74 13.24 4.75
N SER A 367 -18.97 11.92 4.72
CA SER A 367 -20.17 11.33 4.13
C SER A 367 -21.44 11.68 4.93
N ASN A 368 -21.36 11.66 6.27
CA ASN A 368 -22.46 12.10 7.14
C ASN A 368 -22.72 13.61 6.99
N ASP A 369 -21.66 14.42 6.97
CA ASP A 369 -21.76 15.89 6.81
C ASP A 369 -22.33 16.26 5.43
N LYS A 370 -21.96 15.53 4.38
CA LYS A 370 -22.57 15.64 3.05
C LYS A 370 -24.07 15.30 3.08
N ALA A 371 -24.47 14.27 3.84
CA ALA A 371 -25.88 13.89 3.97
C ALA A 371 -26.69 14.93 4.75
N THR A 372 -26.16 15.50 5.85
CA THR A 372 -26.84 16.55 6.63
C THR A 372 -26.97 17.85 5.83
N LEU A 373 -25.92 18.28 5.12
CA LEU A 373 -25.98 19.42 4.21
C LEU A 373 -26.99 19.21 3.08
N HIS A 374 -27.05 18.00 2.49
CA HIS A 374 -28.04 17.69 1.47
C HIS A 374 -29.48 17.78 2.01
N GLN A 375 -29.72 17.27 3.22
CA GLN A 375 -31.01 17.38 3.90
C GLN A 375 -31.40 18.85 4.15
N GLN A 376 -30.47 19.69 4.61
CA GLN A 376 -30.69 21.13 4.78
C GLN A 376 -31.01 21.84 3.46
N CYS A 377 -30.33 21.48 2.36
CA CYS A 377 -30.65 22.01 1.03
C CYS A 377 -32.07 21.65 0.57
N LEU A 378 -32.55 20.45 0.86
CA LEU A 378 -33.93 20.03 0.56
C LEU A 378 -34.95 20.80 1.42
N GLU A 379 -34.66 21.02 2.70
CA GLU A 379 -35.53 21.77 3.60
C GLU A 379 -35.63 23.25 3.18
N LEU A 380 -34.50 23.92 2.94
CA LEU A 380 -34.48 25.30 2.42
C LEU A 380 -35.20 25.42 1.07
N ARG A 381 -35.07 24.43 0.19
CA ARG A 381 -35.82 24.39 -1.07
C ARG A 381 -37.33 24.29 -0.84
N SER A 382 -37.78 23.49 0.13
CA SER A 382 -39.18 23.41 0.54
C SER A 382 -39.69 24.75 1.10
N GLN A 383 -38.92 25.41 1.97
CA GLN A 383 -39.23 26.73 2.50
C GLN A 383 -39.37 27.78 1.38
N VAL A 384 -38.47 27.79 0.39
CA VAL A 384 -38.55 28.69 -0.78
C VAL A 384 -39.79 28.42 -1.64
N ILE A 385 -40.20 27.16 -1.81
CA ILE A 385 -41.45 26.82 -2.53
C ILE A 385 -42.67 27.32 -1.76
N SER A 386 -42.70 27.15 -0.44
CA SER A 386 -43.76 27.65 0.43
C SER A 386 -43.88 29.18 0.38
N LEU A 387 -42.76 29.90 0.52
CA LEU A 387 -42.73 31.36 0.44
C LEU A 387 -43.17 31.88 -0.94
N ARG A 388 -42.78 31.20 -2.04
CA ARG A 388 -43.27 31.53 -3.39
C ARG A 388 -44.80 31.42 -3.49
N SER A 389 -45.37 30.32 -3.01
CA SER A 389 -46.83 30.14 -2.96
C SER A 389 -47.54 31.21 -2.12
N GLN A 390 -46.96 31.62 -0.99
CA GLN A 390 -47.48 32.72 -0.18
C GLN A 390 -47.42 34.08 -0.91
N VAL A 391 -46.36 34.34 -1.69
CA VAL A 391 -46.27 35.54 -2.53
C VAL A 391 -47.28 35.50 -3.67
N ASP A 392 -47.45 34.36 -4.36
CA ASP A 392 -48.38 34.22 -5.49
C ASP A 392 -49.85 34.37 -5.08
N THR A 393 -50.22 33.83 -3.90
CA THR A 393 -51.54 34.06 -3.29
C THR A 393 -51.74 35.52 -2.89
N SER A 394 -50.74 36.15 -2.26
CA SER A 394 -50.79 37.58 -1.89
C SER A 394 -50.94 38.50 -3.11
N GLN A 395 -50.19 38.24 -4.19
CA GLN A 395 -50.31 38.99 -5.44
C GLN A 395 -51.67 38.81 -6.11
N THR A 396 -52.28 37.63 -5.95
CA THR A 396 -53.61 37.35 -6.50
C THR A 396 -54.69 38.11 -5.74
N VAL A 397 -54.68 38.03 -4.40
CA VAL A 397 -55.56 38.86 -3.55
C VAL A 397 -55.40 40.36 -3.84
N GLN A 398 -54.17 40.82 -4.09
CA GLN A 398 -53.92 42.23 -4.46
C GLN A 398 -54.51 42.59 -5.84
N ARG A 399 -54.37 41.71 -6.84
CA ARG A 399 -55.02 41.88 -8.17
C ARG A 399 -56.54 41.94 -8.03
N ASP A 400 -57.12 41.02 -7.28
CA ASP A 400 -58.58 40.92 -7.09
C ASP A 400 -59.12 42.15 -6.36
N PHE A 401 -58.42 42.64 -5.34
CA PHE A 401 -58.75 43.89 -4.65
C PHE A 401 -58.73 45.11 -5.60
N VAL A 402 -57.69 45.22 -6.45
CA VAL A 402 -57.60 46.29 -7.45
C VAL A 402 -58.77 46.20 -8.45
N GLN A 403 -59.05 45.01 -8.99
CA GLN A 403 -60.19 44.81 -9.91
C GLN A 403 -61.53 45.14 -9.25
N LEU A 404 -61.76 44.69 -8.03
CA LEU A 404 -62.98 44.99 -7.26
C LEU A 404 -63.12 46.50 -7.01
N SER A 405 -62.02 47.18 -6.65
CA SER A 405 -62.03 48.64 -6.42
C SER A 405 -62.35 49.42 -7.70
N GLN A 406 -61.80 49.02 -8.85
CA GLN A 406 -62.08 49.62 -10.15
C GLN A 406 -63.53 49.37 -10.58
N SER A 407 -64.02 48.13 -10.42
CA SER A 407 -65.42 47.76 -10.71
C SER A 407 -66.40 48.55 -9.84
N LEU A 408 -66.12 48.69 -8.55
CA LEU A 408 -66.90 49.52 -7.63
C LEU A 408 -66.88 51.00 -8.04
N GLN A 409 -65.71 51.54 -8.40
CA GLN A 409 -65.58 52.93 -8.83
C GLN A 409 -66.37 53.22 -10.12
N VAL A 410 -66.36 52.30 -11.10
CA VAL A 410 -67.19 52.38 -12.31
C VAL A 410 -68.68 52.30 -11.96
N LYS A 411 -69.10 51.35 -11.12
CA LYS A 411 -70.50 51.23 -10.69
C LYS A 411 -71.01 52.49 -9.98
N LEU A 412 -70.20 53.08 -9.09
CA LEU A 412 -70.54 54.33 -8.40
C LEU A 412 -70.67 55.52 -9.37
N GLU A 413 -69.79 55.61 -10.38
CA GLU A 413 -69.88 56.66 -11.40
C GLU A 413 -71.09 56.48 -12.33
N LEU A 414 -71.44 55.24 -12.71
CA LEU A 414 -72.67 54.94 -13.44
C LEU A 414 -73.93 55.31 -12.64
N ILE A 415 -73.95 55.05 -11.33
CA ILE A 415 -75.03 55.47 -10.43
C ILE A 415 -75.10 57.01 -10.36
N ARG A 416 -73.96 57.71 -10.32
CA ARG A 416 -73.90 59.18 -10.34
C ARG A 416 -74.43 59.79 -11.66
N GLN A 417 -74.33 59.06 -12.76
CA GLN A 417 -74.80 59.46 -14.09
C GLN A 417 -76.25 59.05 -14.38
N ALA A 418 -76.88 58.21 -13.55
CA ALA A 418 -78.24 57.73 -13.77
C ALA A 418 -79.30 58.82 -13.50
N GLU A 419 -80.22 59.01 -14.43
CA GLU A 419 -81.27 60.03 -14.34
C GLU A 419 -82.55 59.50 -13.63
N THR A 420 -82.65 58.18 -13.42
CA THR A 420 -83.86 57.52 -12.87
C THR A 420 -83.54 56.41 -11.87
N LEU A 421 -84.47 56.15 -10.94
CA LEU A 421 -84.32 55.11 -9.91
C LEU A 421 -84.36 53.68 -10.48
N GLU A 422 -85.09 53.40 -11.58
CA GLU A 422 -85.00 52.10 -12.27
C GLU A 422 -83.58 51.82 -12.80
N GLN A 423 -82.90 52.81 -13.39
CA GLN A 423 -81.52 52.65 -13.89
C GLN A 423 -80.55 52.29 -12.76
N VAL A 424 -80.67 52.97 -11.61
CA VAL A 424 -79.84 52.67 -10.42
C VAL A 424 -80.07 51.24 -9.91
N ARG A 425 -81.32 50.76 -9.87
CA ARG A 425 -81.62 49.36 -9.49
C ARG A 425 -80.97 48.36 -10.46
N LYS A 426 -81.05 48.60 -11.77
CA LYS A 426 -80.47 47.70 -12.78
C LYS A 426 -78.95 47.59 -12.66
N ILE A 427 -78.25 48.70 -12.42
CA ILE A 427 -76.78 48.72 -12.22
C ILE A 427 -76.36 47.91 -10.97
N LEU A 428 -77.21 47.90 -9.94
CA LEU A 428 -76.99 47.10 -8.73
C LEU A 428 -77.31 45.61 -8.95
N GLU A 429 -78.39 45.28 -9.67
CA GLU A 429 -78.78 43.90 -9.98
C GLU A 429 -77.81 43.19 -10.94
N GLU A 430 -77.25 43.89 -11.94
CA GLU A 430 -76.23 43.35 -12.85
C GLU A 430 -74.97 42.85 -12.12
N GLY A 431 -74.73 43.32 -10.89
CA GLY A 431 -73.65 42.83 -10.03
C GLY A 431 -73.94 41.54 -9.27
N VAL A 432 -75.21 41.15 -9.08
CA VAL A 432 -75.61 40.00 -8.25
C VAL A 432 -75.76 38.72 -9.10
N SER A 433 -76.03 38.85 -10.40
CA SER A 433 -76.32 37.71 -11.28
C SER A 433 -75.11 37.01 -11.90
N GLN A 434 -73.87 37.50 -11.72
CA GLN A 434 -72.67 36.88 -12.33
C GLN A 434 -71.86 35.95 -11.43
N ASP A 435 -71.92 36.09 -10.10
CA ASP A 435 -71.17 35.21 -9.16
C ASP A 435 -71.89 33.88 -8.82
N GLY A 436 -73.03 33.62 -9.47
CA GLY A 436 -73.89 32.45 -9.23
C GLY A 436 -73.58 31.23 -10.11
N SER A 437 -72.33 30.75 -10.16
CA SER A 437 -72.02 29.46 -10.79
C SER A 437 -72.21 28.29 -9.80
N PRO A 438 -72.77 27.14 -10.22
CA PRO A 438 -73.04 26.01 -9.34
C PRO A 438 -71.76 25.27 -8.92
N PRO A 439 -71.76 24.53 -7.79
CA PRO A 439 -70.60 23.76 -7.36
C PRO A 439 -70.32 22.64 -8.36
N VAL A 440 -69.06 22.50 -8.77
CA VAL A 440 -68.59 21.31 -9.50
C VAL A 440 -68.17 20.28 -8.45
N ASP A 441 -68.77 19.09 -8.56
CA ASP A 441 -68.56 17.97 -7.64
C ASP A 441 -67.11 17.47 -7.59
N ALA A 442 -66.76 16.86 -6.46
CA ALA A 442 -65.48 16.22 -6.24
C ALA A 442 -65.38 14.85 -6.92
N SER A 443 -64.21 14.54 -7.47
CA SER A 443 -63.66 13.19 -7.69
C SER A 443 -62.14 13.27 -7.83
#